data_AF-A1WMK1-F1
#
_entry.id   AF-A1WMK1-F1
#
_cell.length_a   1.000
_cell.length_b   1.000
_cell.length_c   1.000
_cell.angle_alpha   90.00
_cell.angle_beta   90.00
_cell.angle_gamma   90.00
#
_symmetry.space_group_name_H-M   'P 1'
#
loop_
_entity.id
_entity.type
_entity.pdbx_description
1 polymer ?
#
loop_
_entity_poly.entity_id
_entity_poly.type
_entity_poly.pdbx_seq_one_letter_code
_entity_poly.pdbx_strand_id
1 'polypeptide(L)'
;MKRCIVGIRRPEDRSRPAAGHGQPSVWFPSMPTLAAVLSENNRALLRLIRDRRPKSLTALAELTGRRVPNLSRSLRMMEGYGLVKLKRDGYGVEPVALATEFLVVLNDPARE
;
A
#
# COMPACT_ATOMS: atom_id res chain seq x y z
N MET A 1 -6.66 12.22 -7.12
CA MET A 1 -5.83 11.69 -6.00
C MET A 1 -4.37 11.85 -6.37
N LYS A 2 -3.47 11.86 -5.38
CA LYS A 2 -2.02 11.92 -5.62
C LYS A 2 -1.55 10.53 -6.08
N ARG A 3 -0.86 10.44 -7.22
CA ARG A 3 -0.17 9.19 -7.63
C ARG A 3 0.88 8.86 -6.58
N CYS A 4 0.92 7.61 -6.11
CA CYS A 4 1.95 7.16 -5.17
C CYS A 4 3.16 6.67 -5.97
N ILE A 5 4.31 7.32 -5.79
CA ILE A 5 5.55 6.90 -6.43
C ILE A 5 6.23 5.90 -5.49
N VAL A 6 6.54 4.72 -6.01
CA VAL A 6 7.14 3.63 -5.25
C VAL A 6 8.47 3.24 -5.85
N GLY A 7 9.42 2.90 -4.98
CA GLY A 7 10.77 2.51 -5.35
C GLY A 7 11.25 1.35 -4.52
N ILE A 8 12.40 0.78 -4.89
CA ILE A 8 13.03 -0.31 -4.15
C ILE A 8 14.32 0.21 -3.53
N ARG A 9 14.47 -0.01 -2.22
CA ARG A 9 15.68 0.31 -1.47
C ARG A 9 16.02 -0.85 -0.57
N ARG A 10 17.19 -1.45 -0.79
CA ARG A 10 17.68 -2.51 0.07
C ARG A 10 18.06 -1.94 1.44
N PRO A 11 17.88 -2.69 2.53
CA PRO A 11 18.23 -2.23 3.88
C PRO A 11 19.73 -1.94 4.05
N GLU A 12 20.60 -2.52 3.22
CA GLU A 12 22.04 -2.24 3.17
C GLU A 12 22.37 -0.86 2.58
N ASP A 13 21.44 -0.25 1.84
CA ASP A 13 21.65 1.03 1.18
C ASP A 13 21.49 2.16 2.22
N ARG A 14 22.63 2.70 2.68
CA ARG A 14 22.67 3.77 3.70
C ARG A 14 22.42 5.17 3.12
N SER A 15 22.36 5.31 1.80
CA SER A 15 22.14 6.61 1.14
C SER A 15 20.76 7.14 1.49
N ARG A 16 20.69 8.42 1.86
CA ARG A 16 19.40 9.10 2.06
C ARG A 16 18.81 9.32 0.66
N PRO A 17 17.61 8.81 0.36
CA PRO A 17 17.00 9.07 -0.93
C PRO A 17 16.86 10.59 -1.08
N ALA A 18 17.16 11.09 -2.28
CA ALA A 18 16.89 12.49 -2.55
C ALA A 18 15.38 12.75 -2.37
N ALA A 19 15.04 13.99 -2.03
CA ALA A 19 13.65 14.43 -1.94
C ALA A 19 13.40 15.39 -3.09
N GLY A 20 12.42 15.10 -3.95
CA GLY A 20 12.14 15.91 -5.13
C GLY A 20 10.98 15.39 -5.96
N HIS A 21 10.59 16.16 -6.96
CA HIS A 21 9.53 15.80 -7.89
C HIS A 21 9.92 14.54 -8.67
N GLY A 22 9.05 13.52 -8.68
CA GLY A 22 9.32 12.24 -9.34
C GLY A 22 10.00 11.18 -8.48
N GLN A 23 10.36 11.49 -7.23
CA GLN A 23 11.04 10.53 -6.35
C GLN A 23 10.06 9.65 -5.56
N PRO A 24 10.45 8.41 -5.21
CA PRO A 24 9.60 7.52 -4.45
C PRO A 24 9.25 8.05 -3.06
N SER A 25 7.94 8.11 -2.79
CA SER A 25 7.38 8.40 -1.47
C SER A 25 7.32 7.16 -0.58
N VAL A 26 7.33 5.96 -1.17
CA VAL A 26 7.29 4.67 -0.48
C VAL A 26 8.42 3.81 -0.99
N TRP A 27 9.16 3.22 -0.06
CA TRP A 27 10.33 2.38 -0.35
C TRP A 27 10.06 0.94 0.07
N PHE A 28 10.18 0.02 -0.87
CA PHE A 28 10.10 -1.41 -0.62
C PHE A 28 11.51 -2.00 -0.44
N PRO A 29 11.68 -2.99 0.45
CA PRO A 29 13.01 -3.59 0.69
C PRO A 29 13.53 -4.41 -0.50
N SER A 30 12.64 -4.84 -1.39
CA SER A 30 12.98 -5.67 -2.54
C SER A 30 11.85 -5.70 -3.60
N MET A 31 12.17 -6.13 -4.82
CA MET A 31 11.20 -6.35 -5.89
C MET A 31 10.15 -7.43 -5.53
N PRO A 32 10.51 -8.59 -4.93
CA PRO A 32 9.52 -9.55 -4.45
C PRO A 32 8.52 -8.96 -3.46
N THR A 33 8.99 -8.13 -2.51
CA THR A 33 8.10 -7.48 -1.55
C THR A 33 7.17 -6.49 -2.23
N LEU A 34 7.68 -5.69 -3.17
CA LEU A 34 6.86 -4.78 -3.98
C LEU A 34 5.78 -5.54 -4.74
N ALA A 35 6.13 -6.63 -5.43
CA ALA A 35 5.20 -7.45 -6.20
C ALA A 35 4.13 -8.10 -5.31
N ALA A 36 4.48 -8.53 -4.10
CA ALA A 36 3.52 -9.09 -3.15
C ALA A 36 2.53 -8.02 -2.65
N VAL A 37 3.02 -6.84 -2.27
CA VAL A 37 2.18 -5.73 -1.76
C VAL A 37 1.29 -5.16 -2.85
N LEU A 38 1.86 -4.86 -4.02
CA LEU A 38 1.16 -4.28 -5.16
C LEU A 38 0.65 -5.35 -6.13
N SER A 39 0.40 -6.57 -5.67
CA SER A 39 -0.23 -7.62 -6.48
C SER A 39 -1.58 -7.17 -7.03
N GLU A 40 -2.05 -7.79 -8.14
CA GLU A 40 -3.33 -7.42 -8.74
C GLU A 40 -4.49 -7.49 -7.74
N ASN A 41 -4.52 -8.55 -6.92
CA ASN A 41 -5.55 -8.72 -5.90
C ASN A 41 -5.52 -7.60 -4.85
N ASN A 42 -4.33 -7.15 -4.42
CA ASN A 42 -4.23 -6.04 -3.47
C ASN A 42 -4.56 -4.69 -4.11
N ARG A 43 -4.19 -4.46 -5.37
CA ARG A 43 -4.60 -3.25 -6.11
C ARG A 43 -6.11 -3.18 -6.30
N ALA A 44 -6.74 -4.30 -6.66
CA ALA A 44 -8.19 -4.42 -6.73
C ALA A 44 -8.84 -4.16 -5.36
N LEU A 45 -8.27 -4.71 -4.28
CA LEU A 45 -8.71 -4.45 -2.92
C LEU A 45 -8.65 -2.96 -2.56
N LEU A 46 -7.56 -2.27 -2.88
CA LEU A 46 -7.39 -0.83 -2.64
C LEU A 46 -8.43 0.01 -3.39
N ARG A 47 -8.68 -0.31 -4.67
CA ARG A 47 -9.72 0.34 -5.48
C ARG A 47 -11.11 0.11 -4.88
N LEU A 48 -11.41 -1.12 -4.47
CA LEU A 48 -12.67 -1.46 -3.82
C LEU A 48 -12.88 -0.69 -2.52
N ILE A 49 -11.85 -0.60 -1.67
CA ILE A 49 -11.90 0.18 -0.42
C ILE A 49 -12.17 1.66 -0.71
N ARG A 50 -11.53 2.23 -1.74
CA ARG A 50 -11.76 3.61 -2.19
C ARG A 50 -13.21 3.82 -2.63
N ASP A 51 -13.72 2.91 -3.46
CA ASP A 51 -15.01 3.08 -4.13
C ASP A 51 -16.18 2.79 -3.20
N ARG A 52 -16.08 1.76 -2.36
CA ARG A 52 -17.15 1.32 -1.46
C ARG A 52 -17.07 1.91 -0.05
N ARG A 53 -15.90 2.42 0.36
CA ARG A 53 -15.64 3.01 1.68
C ARG A 53 -16.25 2.18 2.83
N PRO A 54 -15.93 0.89 2.94
CA PRO A 54 -16.50 0.01 3.95
C PRO A 54 -16.18 0.53 5.36
N LYS A 55 -17.16 0.44 6.25
CA LYS A 55 -17.06 0.94 7.64
C LYS A 55 -16.37 0.00 8.60
N SER A 56 -16.10 -1.24 8.18
CA SER A 56 -15.43 -2.26 8.99
C SER A 56 -14.72 -3.28 8.11
N LEU A 57 -13.83 -4.07 8.71
CA LEU A 57 -13.22 -5.24 8.06
C LEU A 57 -14.27 -6.31 7.72
N THR A 58 -15.34 -6.44 8.51
CA THR A 58 -16.44 -7.37 8.23
C THR A 58 -17.21 -6.95 6.98
N ALA A 59 -17.56 -5.68 6.85
CA ALA A 59 -18.21 -5.17 5.64
C ALA A 59 -17.31 -5.34 4.39
N LEU A 60 -16.00 -5.15 4.54
CA LEU A 60 -15.05 -5.41 3.46
C LEU A 60 -14.95 -6.91 3.11
N ALA A 61 -15.04 -7.80 4.11
CA ALA A 61 -15.08 -9.25 3.90
C ALA A 61 -16.31 -9.66 3.07
N GLU A 62 -17.48 -9.12 3.38
CA GLU A 62 -18.71 -9.36 2.62
C GLU A 62 -18.59 -8.88 1.18
N LEU A 63 -18.03 -7.68 0.96
CA LEU A 63 -17.82 -7.14 -0.39
C LEU A 63 -16.81 -7.92 -1.23
N THR A 64 -15.82 -8.54 -0.60
CA THR A 64 -14.72 -9.24 -1.29
C THR A 64 -14.89 -10.76 -1.34
N GLY A 65 -15.81 -11.32 -0.55
CA GLY A 65 -15.89 -12.76 -0.30
C GLY A 65 -14.68 -13.34 0.44
N ARG A 66 -13.77 -12.50 0.97
CA ARG A 66 -12.53 -12.95 1.65
C ARG A 66 -12.72 -12.98 3.16
N ARG A 67 -12.08 -13.93 3.83
CA ARG A 67 -12.09 -14.01 5.30
C ARG A 67 -11.42 -12.79 5.95
N VAL A 68 -12.00 -12.27 7.03
CA VAL A 68 -11.49 -11.12 7.80
C VAL A 68 -10.02 -11.25 8.21
N PRO A 69 -9.52 -12.39 8.75
CA PRO A 69 -8.11 -12.54 9.12
C PRO A 69 -7.15 -12.36 7.94
N ASN A 70 -7.55 -12.79 6.74
CA ASN A 70 -6.74 -12.64 5.53
C ASN A 70 -6.67 -11.18 5.09
N LEU A 71 -7.82 -10.47 5.13
CA LEU A 71 -7.87 -9.05 4.83
C LEU A 71 -7.04 -8.24 5.84
N SER A 72 -7.19 -8.53 7.13
CA SER A 72 -6.42 -7.87 8.19
C SER A 72 -4.91 -7.98 7.96
N ARG A 73 -4.40 -9.17 7.64
CA ARG A 73 -2.97 -9.37 7.37
C ARG A 73 -2.48 -8.57 6.16
N SER A 74 -3.21 -8.62 5.05
CA SER A 74 -2.89 -7.81 3.85
C SER A 74 -2.94 -6.30 4.12
N LEU A 75 -3.96 -5.84 4.86
CA LEU A 75 -4.15 -4.43 5.16
C LEU A 75 -3.10 -3.90 6.14
N ARG A 76 -2.68 -4.70 7.13
CA ARG A 76 -1.57 -4.35 8.03
C ARG A 76 -0.25 -4.20 7.30
N MET A 77 0.02 -5.11 6.36
CA MET A 77 1.19 -5.01 5.48
C MET A 77 1.15 -3.69 4.69
N MET A 78 0.02 -3.38 4.05
CA MET A 78 -0.16 -2.14 3.28
C MET A 78 -0.14 -0.87 4.14
N GLU A 79 -0.62 -0.94 5.39
CA GLU A 79 -0.53 0.14 6.38
C GLU A 79 0.92 0.46 6.74
N GLY A 80 1.77 -0.56 6.89
CA GLY A 80 3.21 -0.36 7.13
C GLY A 80 3.93 0.42 6.03
N TYR A 81 3.42 0.37 4.80
CA TYR A 81 3.93 1.14 3.66
C TYR A 81 3.16 2.45 3.41
N GLY A 82 2.21 2.81 4.28
CA GLY A 82 1.40 4.03 4.13
C GLY A 82 0.43 4.00 2.95
N LEU A 83 0.09 2.82 2.43
CA LEU A 83 -0.86 2.68 1.31
C LEU A 83 -2.32 2.64 1.78
N VAL A 84 -2.52 2.24 3.04
CA VAL A 84 -3.81 2.15 3.72
C VAL A 84 -3.65 2.77 5.10
N LYS A 85 -4.71 3.40 5.60
CA LYS A 85 -4.86 3.78 7.01
C LYS A 85 -5.94 2.91 7.63
N LEU A 86 -5.65 2.24 8.74
CA LEU A 86 -6.67 1.55 9.53
C LEU A 86 -7.12 2.45 10.67
N LYS A 87 -8.29 3.05 10.51
CA LYS A 87 -8.91 3.85 11.58
C LYS A 87 -9.59 2.90 12.55
N ARG A 88 -9.23 3.01 13.83
CA ARG A 88 -9.91 2.31 14.92
C ARG A 88 -10.99 3.24 15.43
N ASP A 89 -12.24 2.82 15.33
CA ASP A 89 -13.39 3.56 15.86
C ASP A 89 -14.20 2.58 16.70
N GLY A 90 -14.28 2.84 18.01
CA GLY A 90 -15.02 2.06 19.02
C GLY A 90 -15.08 0.54 18.78
N TYR A 91 -16.06 0.12 17.97
CA TYR A 91 -16.45 -1.27 17.71
C TYR A 91 -15.79 -1.92 16.48
N GLY A 92 -14.92 -1.22 15.74
CA GLY A 92 -14.36 -1.76 14.51
C GLY A 92 -13.11 -1.07 13.96
N VAL A 93 -12.64 -1.61 12.84
CA VAL A 93 -11.52 -1.08 12.07
C VAL A 93 -12.02 -0.69 10.68
N GLU A 94 -12.08 0.61 10.41
CA GLU A 94 -12.40 1.18 9.09
C GLU A 94 -11.12 1.27 8.26
N PRO A 95 -10.99 0.52 7.14
CA PRO A 95 -9.87 0.66 6.24
C PRO A 95 -10.08 1.83 5.27
N VAL A 96 -9.06 2.67 5.11
CA VAL A 96 -9.07 3.80 4.17
C VAL A 96 -7.88 3.67 3.23
N ALA A 97 -8.14 3.52 1.93
CA ALA A 97 -7.10 3.52 0.91
C ALA A 97 -6.53 4.94 0.73
N LEU A 98 -5.22 5.08 0.92
CA LEU A 98 -4.49 6.35 0.74
C LEU A 98 -3.93 6.49 -0.68
N ALA A 99 -3.67 5.36 -1.33
CA ALA A 99 -3.20 5.29 -2.71
C ALA A 99 -3.91 4.17 -3.48
N THR A 100 -4.31 4.47 -4.72
CA THR A 100 -4.89 3.48 -5.66
C THR A 100 -4.21 3.47 -7.02
N GLU A 101 -3.27 4.38 -7.24
CA GLU A 101 -2.49 4.52 -8.47
C GLU A 101 -1.01 4.60 -8.10
N PHE A 102 -0.19 3.83 -8.81
CA PHE A 102 1.21 3.62 -8.47
C PHE A 102 2.09 3.86 -9.69
N LEU A 103 3.16 4.64 -9.50
CA LEU A 103 4.26 4.74 -10.44
C LEU A 103 5.46 4.01 -9.83
N VAL A 104 5.92 2.95 -10.48
CA VAL A 104 7.07 2.17 -10.02
C VAL A 104 8.33 2.69 -10.71
N VAL A 105 9.32 3.10 -9.91
CA VAL A 105 10.65 3.52 -10.40
C VAL A 105 11.66 2.44 -10.00
N LEU A 106 12.32 1.83 -11.00
CA LEU A 106 13.24 0.70 -10.81
C LEU A 106 14.72 1.09 -10.91
N ASN A 107 15.03 2.22 -11.56
CA ASN A 107 16.38 2.78 -11.58
C ASN A 107 16.48 3.88 -10.52
N ASP A 108 17.52 3.83 -9.70
CA ASP A 108 17.93 4.97 -8.88
C ASP A 108 18.73 5.92 -9.78
N PRO A 109 18.18 7.08 -10.18
CA PRO A 109 18.89 8.01 -11.06
C PRO A 109 20.12 8.65 -10.39
N ALA A 110 20.41 8.37 -9.11
CA ALA A 110 21.63 8.81 -8.44
C ALA A 110 22.78 7.78 -8.53
N ARG A 111 22.60 6.69 -9.29
CA ARG A 111 23.63 5.68 -9.58
C ARG A 111 24.22 5.76 -11.00
N GLU A 112 23.83 6.74 -11.81
CA GLU A 112 24.46 7.05 -13.12
C GLU A 112 25.41 8.24 -13.02
#